data_AF-A0A345ULM8-F1
#
_entry.id   AF-A0A345ULM8-F1
#
_cell.length_a   1.000
_cell.length_b   1.000
_cell.length_c   1.000
_cell.angle_alpha   90.00
_cell.angle_beta   90.00
_cell.angle_gamma   90.00
#
_symmetry.space_group_name_H-M   'P 1'
#
loop_
_entity.id
_entity.type
_entity.pdbx_description
1 polymer ?
#
loop_
_entity_poly.entity_id
_entity_poly.type
_entity_poly.pdbx_seq_one_letter_code
_entity_poly.pdbx_strand_id
1 'polypeptide(L)'
;MFIPVKKPKDFDCGYNLDLMIEALPRIQDLEERKTYAKRIVGLIKQSHINWVNMKGESQAAWDYFFKLADYNPEDYGIVSPYKTGEPDDAR
;
A
#
# COMPACT_ATOMS: atom_id res chain seq x y z
N MET A 1 11.25 -30.89 7.64
CA MET A 1 11.08 -29.57 8.28
C MET A 1 10.04 -28.82 7.45
N PHE A 2 8.80 -28.73 7.95
CA PHE A 2 7.71 -28.07 7.22
C PHE A 2 7.70 -26.59 7.62
N ILE A 3 7.92 -25.71 6.64
CA ILE A 3 7.66 -24.28 6.78
C ILE A 3 6.13 -24.14 6.83
N PRO A 4 5.53 -23.54 7.86
CA PRO A 4 4.07 -23.39 7.91
C PRO A 4 3.64 -22.43 6.79
N VAL A 5 3.14 -23.00 5.70
CA VAL A 5 2.57 -22.23 4.59
C VAL A 5 1.19 -21.75 5.02
N LYS A 6 1.09 -20.49 5.42
CA LYS A 6 -0.18 -19.78 5.63
C LYS A 6 -0.80 -19.55 4.24
N LYS A 7 -1.84 -20.31 3.87
CA LYS A 7 -2.65 -20.09 2.65
C LYS A 7 -4.03 -19.51 3.04
N PRO A 8 -4.72 -18.73 2.18
CA PRO A 8 -4.33 -17.44 1.61
C PRO A 8 -5.34 -16.34 2.00
N LYS A 9 -4.95 -15.06 2.01
CA LYS A 9 -5.91 -13.94 1.94
C LYS A 9 -6.00 -13.52 0.47
N ASP A 10 -7.10 -13.86 -0.21
CA ASP A 10 -7.39 -13.58 -1.64
C ASP A 10 -6.23 -13.84 -2.63
N PHE A 11 -6.24 -15.06 -3.19
CA PHE A 11 -5.08 -15.80 -3.68
C PHE A 11 -4.17 -15.11 -4.73
N ASP A 12 -4.67 -14.21 -5.58
CA ASP A 12 -3.84 -13.60 -6.64
C ASP A 12 -3.64 -12.08 -6.49
N CYS A 13 -4.67 -11.34 -6.05
CA CYS A 13 -4.53 -9.88 -5.86
C CYS A 13 -3.88 -9.52 -4.52
N GLY A 14 -4.25 -10.22 -3.43
CA GLY A 14 -3.71 -9.98 -2.10
C GLY A 14 -2.22 -10.33 -2.03
N TYR A 15 -1.85 -11.50 -2.54
CA TYR A 15 -0.47 -11.98 -2.51
C TYR A 15 0.51 -11.07 -3.28
N ASN A 16 0.10 -10.55 -4.44
CA ASN A 16 0.92 -9.61 -5.19
C ASN A 16 1.07 -8.26 -4.45
N LEU A 17 0.00 -7.76 -3.83
CA LEU A 17 0.08 -6.55 -3.02
C LEU A 17 1.01 -6.74 -1.82
N ASP A 18 0.92 -7.87 -1.12
CA ASP A 18 1.78 -8.20 0.02
C ASP A 18 3.26 -8.20 -0.40
N LEU A 19 3.60 -8.87 -1.51
CA LEU A 19 4.96 -8.88 -2.05
C LEU A 19 5.45 -7.48 -2.46
N MET A 20 4.58 -6.66 -3.04
CA MET A 20 4.92 -5.27 -3.39
C MET A 20 5.19 -4.44 -2.13
N ILE A 21 4.41 -4.63 -1.07
CA ILE A 21 4.58 -3.92 0.21
C ILE A 21 5.87 -4.37 0.91
N GLU A 22 6.18 -5.67 0.90
CA GLU A 22 7.43 -6.22 1.44
C GLU A 22 8.69 -5.74 0.69
N ALA A 23 8.55 -5.34 -0.58
CA ALA A 23 9.67 -4.86 -1.38
C ALA A 23 10.07 -3.41 -1.07
N LEU A 24 9.16 -2.57 -0.56
CA LEU A 24 9.37 -1.14 -0.32
C LEU A 24 10.63 -0.83 0.55
N PRO A 25 10.92 -1.54 1.66
CA PRO A 25 12.13 -1.34 2.45
C PRO A 25 13.43 -1.51 1.67
N ARG A 26 13.40 -2.29 0.57
CA ARG A 26 14.59 -2.63 -0.24
C ARG A 26 14.89 -1.58 -1.30
N ILE A 27 13.94 -0.69 -1.62
CA ILE A 27 14.11 0.40 -2.57
C ILE A 27 14.98 1.48 -1.91
N GLN A 28 16.14 1.80 -2.48
CA GLN A 28 17.08 2.74 -1.86
C GLN A 28 16.67 4.20 -2.06
N ASP A 29 16.16 4.55 -3.24
CA ASP A 29 15.72 5.90 -3.54
C ASP A 29 14.37 6.21 -2.86
N LEU A 30 14.34 7.31 -2.11
CA LEU A 30 13.16 7.69 -1.33
C LEU A 30 11.97 8.06 -2.22
N GLU A 31 12.20 8.77 -3.32
CA GLU A 31 11.14 9.23 -4.20
C GLU A 31 10.58 8.08 -5.05
N GLU A 32 11.45 7.15 -5.48
CA GLU A 32 11.04 5.89 -6.08
C GLU A 32 10.19 5.07 -5.12
N ARG A 33 10.61 4.94 -3.86
CA ARG A 33 9.88 4.21 -2.83
C ARG A 33 8.49 4.82 -2.59
N LYS A 34 8.40 6.14 -2.44
CA LYS A 34 7.11 6.85 -2.30
C LYS A 34 6.22 6.63 -3.51
N THR A 35 6.79 6.73 -4.72
CA THR A 35 6.06 6.50 -5.97
C THR A 35 5.55 5.07 -6.05
N TYR A 36 6.36 4.09 -5.64
CA TYR A 36 5.97 2.69 -5.61
C TYR A 36 4.86 2.43 -4.59
N ALA A 37 4.93 3.03 -3.40
CA ALA A 37 3.87 2.97 -2.40
C ALA A 37 2.56 3.57 -2.92
N LYS A 38 2.60 4.71 -3.61
CA LYS A 38 1.44 5.32 -4.26
C LYS A 38 0.81 4.40 -5.31
N ARG A 39 1.62 3.64 -6.07
CA ARG A 39 1.10 2.64 -7.02
C ARG A 39 0.36 1.50 -6.31
N ILE A 40 0.89 1.01 -5.19
CA ILE A 40 0.23 -0.02 -4.39
C ILE A 40 -1.13 0.47 -3.89
N VAL A 41 -1.18 1.69 -3.36
CA VAL A 41 -2.44 2.32 -2.92
C VAL A 41 -3.40 2.52 -4.10
N GLY A 42 -2.89 2.91 -5.28
CA GLY A 42 -3.66 2.97 -6.52
C GLY A 42 -4.33 1.64 -6.89
N LEU A 43 -3.59 0.54 -6.80
CA LEU A 43 -4.13 -0.81 -7.02
C LEU A 43 -5.19 -1.19 -5.97
N ILE A 44 -4.99 -0.81 -4.71
CA ILE A 44 -5.99 -1.01 -3.63
C ILE A 44 -7.27 -0.23 -3.96
N LYS A 45 -7.15 1.02 -4.39
CA LYS A 45 -8.28 1.87 -4.82
C LYS A 45 -9.05 1.25 -5.99
N GLN A 46 -8.34 0.74 -6.99
CA GLN A 46 -8.94 0.08 -8.16
C GLN A 46 -9.70 -1.20 -7.77
N SER A 47 -9.18 -1.94 -6.80
CA SER A 47 -9.83 -3.15 -6.28
C SER A 47 -11.04 -2.82 -5.38
N HIS A 48 -11.04 -1.67 -4.72
CA HIS A 48 -12.07 -1.21 -3.78
C HIS A 48 -12.67 0.14 -4.20
N ILE A 49 -13.26 0.20 -5.40
CA ILE A 49 -13.76 1.46 -5.97
C ILE A 49 -14.76 2.20 -5.06
N ASN A 50 -15.52 1.46 -4.24
CA ASN A 50 -16.48 2.02 -3.29
C ASN A 50 -15.84 2.82 -2.14
N TRP A 51 -14.53 2.68 -1.93
CA TRP A 51 -13.77 3.44 -0.94
C TRP A 51 -13.20 4.74 -1.50
N VAL A 52 -13.35 4.96 -2.80
CA VAL A 52 -12.78 6.09 -3.54
C VAL A 52 -13.85 7.17 -3.71
N ASN A 53 -13.52 8.41 -3.37
CA ASN A 53 -14.43 9.53 -3.56
C ASN A 53 -14.46 10.00 -5.03
N MET A 54 -15.34 10.96 -5.36
CA MET A 54 -15.44 11.50 -6.74
C MET A 54 -14.16 12.16 -7.25
N LYS A 55 -13.21 12.51 -6.37
CA LYS A 55 -11.90 13.08 -6.72
C LYS A 55 -10.80 12.03 -6.90
N GLY A 56 -11.09 10.74 -6.69
CA GLY A 56 -10.08 9.67 -6.76
C GLY A 56 -9.29 9.46 -5.45
N GLU A 57 -9.68 10.14 -4.37
CA GLU A 57 -8.99 10.10 -3.09
C GLU A 57 -9.62 9.03 -2.20
N SER A 58 -8.81 8.32 -1.41
CA SER A 58 -9.31 7.30 -0.48
C SER A 58 -8.43 7.16 0.76
N GLN A 59 -8.91 7.70 1.88
CA GLN A 59 -8.27 7.49 3.18
C GLN A 59 -8.29 6.02 3.57
N ALA A 60 -9.39 5.31 3.31
CA ALA A 60 -9.52 3.89 3.61
C ALA A 60 -8.50 3.03 2.84
N ALA A 61 -8.16 3.39 1.60
CA ALA A 61 -7.12 2.68 0.85
C ALA A 61 -5.73 2.86 1.48
N TRP A 62 -5.41 4.07 1.94
CA TRP A 62 -4.18 4.34 2.68
C TRP A 62 -4.15 3.58 4.01
N ASP A 63 -5.22 3.67 4.81
CA ASP A 63 -5.32 2.96 6.09
C ASP A 63 -5.19 1.43 5.89
N TYR A 64 -5.75 0.90 4.81
CA TYR A 64 -5.61 -0.51 4.45
C TYR A 64 -4.17 -0.87 4.06
N PHE A 65 -3.48 -0.04 3.28
CA PHE A 65 -2.06 -0.21 2.97
C PHE A 65 -1.20 -0.26 4.25
N PHE A 66 -1.40 0.68 5.18
CA PHE A 66 -0.69 0.70 6.46
C PHE A 66 -1.00 -0.54 7.32
N LYS A 67 -2.21 -1.09 7.21
CA LYS A 67 -2.61 -2.33 7.90
C LYS A 67 -2.00 -3.60 7.28
N LEU A 68 -1.73 -3.60 5.97
CA LEU A 68 -1.11 -4.72 5.27
C LEU A 68 0.40 -4.81 5.50
N ALA A 69 1.07 -3.67 5.74
CA ALA A 69 2.49 -3.66 6.02
C ALA A 69 2.79 -4.28 7.40
N ASP A 70 3.64 -5.32 7.43
CA ASP A 70 4.16 -5.94 8.66
C ASP A 70 5.23 -5.09 9.37
N TYR A 71 5.53 -3.90 8.83
CA TYR A 71 6.47 -2.91 9.36
C TYR A 71 5.80 -1.54 9.34
N ASN A 72 6.37 -0.54 10.04
CA ASN A 72 5.87 0.82 9.98
C ASN A 72 6.36 1.53 8.70
N PRO A 73 5.51 1.83 7.70
CA PRO A 73 5.94 2.48 6.46
C PRO A 73 6.50 3.89 6.66
N GLU A 74 6.14 4.55 7.77
CA GLU A 74 6.64 5.88 8.10
C GLU A 74 8.16 5.88 8.38
N ASP A 75 8.68 4.77 8.94
CA ASP A 75 10.13 4.60 9.17
C ASP A 75 10.91 4.58 7.84
N TYR A 76 10.21 4.28 6.75
CA TYR A 76 10.73 4.27 5.39
C TYR A 76 10.35 5.53 4.60
N GLY A 77 9.85 6.57 5.27
CA GLY A 77 9.51 7.86 4.65
C GLY A 77 8.24 7.83 3.79
N ILE A 78 7.41 6.80 3.95
CA ILE A 78 6.10 6.70 3.32
C ILE A 78 5.07 7.22 4.31
N VAL A 79 4.45 8.35 4.01
CA VAL A 79 3.46 8.99 4.87
C VAL A 79 2.14 9.11 4.11
N SER A 80 1.04 8.89 4.82
CA SER A 80 -0.29 9.09 4.26
C SER A 80 -0.53 10.59 3.97
N PRO A 81 -1.04 10.97 2.80
CA PRO A 81 -1.39 12.35 2.46
C PRO A 81 -2.40 12.95 3.46
N TYR A 82 -3.23 12.11 4.09
CA TYR A 82 -4.18 12.51 5.11
C TYR A 82 -3.55 12.88 6.46
N LYS A 83 -2.29 12.46 6.71
CA LYS A 83 -1.52 12.90 7.89
C LYS A 83 -0.74 14.19 7.62
N THR A 84 -0.27 14.39 6.38
CA THR A 84 0.51 15.57 5.99
C THR A 84 -0.36 16.73 5.51
N GLY A 85 -1.64 16.48 5.17
CA GLY A 85 -2.53 17.47 4.56
C GLY A 85 -2.28 17.67 3.07
N GLU A 86 -1.50 16.78 2.45
CA GLU A 86 -1.20 16.80 1.02
C GLU A 86 -2.35 16.17 0.21
N PRO A 87 -2.51 16.51 -1.08
CA PRO A 87 -3.50 15.87 -1.93
C PRO A 87 -3.14 14.39 -2.14
N ASP A 88 -4.16 13.53 -2.10
CA ASP A 88 -4.00 12.11 -2.42
C ASP A 88 -3.91 11.91 -3.94
N ASP A 89 -2.68 11.83 -4.42
CA ASP A 89 -2.33 11.66 -5.84
C ASP A 89 -2.05 10.20 -6.24
N ALA A 90 -2.32 9.23 -5.35
CA ALA A 90 -2.16 7.81 -5.66
C ALA A 90 -3.17 7.37 -6.73
N ARG A 91 -2.67 6.87 -7.87
CA ARG A 91 -3.46 6.43 -9.04
C ARG A 91 -3.21 4.97 -9.37
#